data_AF-A0AAV7JXB4-F1
#
_entry.id   AF-A0AAV7JXB4-F1
#
_cell.length_a   1.000
_cell.length_b   1.000
_cell.length_c   1.000
_cell.angle_alpha   90.00
_cell.angle_beta   90.00
_cell.angle_gamma   90.00
#
_symmetry.space_group_name_H-M   'P 1'
#
loop_
_entity.id
_entity.type
_entity.pdbx_description
1 polymer ?
#
loop_
_entity_poly.entity_id
_entity_poly.type
_entity_poly.pdbx_seq_one_letter_code
_entity_poly.pdbx_strand_id
1 'polypeptide(L)'
;MTNAVFDTIRYPMQLNSEGYCGNAIIFVMYEFTETKRREGALLECRNLEEFTRKLFLKPCVFMNATEGEIQMALNFIANPPEIRPSFIPENIWQARILPNHKAILVAIVSHGNTNSFLTADEKLFPDNKIDLYLNETYCPLMRGKPKIIFFNKCRTEAEDVYETISTQPNTTSPVFDSNGMREHENNFNDSSTFNDFIHIYSCSMGTSSLRSKITGSLILSALPDEYELYGRDKEFRKFLQIFRTRMIIKVNKKVQNEPKFANVTQCITTEHDSLLGDIYFPQAGPMTGSDCESLEEMEVEHPVDLICPKELWEISDPSDYAMDSEIMPKSNRLQFFRRIKMYVRRIFKLLGPKTRE
;
A
#
# COMPACT_ATOMS: atom_id res chain seq x y z
N MET A 1 -32.61 -30.02 -18.81
CA MET A 1 -32.00 -29.50 -17.57
C MET A 1 -31.44 -28.12 -17.90
N THR A 2 -32.15 -27.08 -17.49
CA THR A 2 -31.71 -25.69 -17.66
C THR A 2 -30.56 -25.44 -16.67
N ASN A 3 -29.35 -25.23 -17.20
CA ASN A 3 -28.22 -24.74 -16.41
C ASN A 3 -28.61 -23.36 -15.87
N ALA A 4 -29.04 -23.32 -14.61
CA ALA A 4 -29.11 -22.05 -13.89
C ALA A 4 -27.67 -21.56 -13.74
N VAL A 5 -27.30 -20.60 -14.58
CA VAL A 5 -26.12 -19.77 -14.35
C VAL A 5 -26.43 -19.05 -13.05
N PHE A 6 -25.77 -19.42 -11.96
CA PHE A 6 -25.78 -18.61 -10.76
C PHE A 6 -25.10 -17.29 -11.15
N ASP A 7 -25.88 -16.23 -11.35
CA ASP A 7 -25.32 -14.89 -11.54
C ASP A 7 -24.48 -14.58 -10.29
N THR A 8 -23.17 -14.40 -10.48
CA THR A 8 -22.31 -13.95 -9.40
C THR A 8 -22.77 -12.57 -8.93
N ILE A 9 -22.84 -12.40 -7.61
CA ILE A 9 -23.12 -11.10 -6.98
C ILE A 9 -22.02 -10.13 -7.45
N ARG A 10 -22.40 -8.94 -7.92
CA ARG A 10 -21.43 -7.89 -8.32
C ARG A 10 -21.49 -6.73 -7.35
N TYR A 11 -20.33 -6.20 -6.98
CA TYR A 11 -20.30 -4.98 -6.17
C TYR A 11 -20.70 -3.76 -7.02
N PRO A 12 -21.52 -2.84 -6.47
CA PRO A 12 -21.96 -1.65 -7.17
C PRO A 12 -20.86 -0.58 -7.15
N MET A 13 -19.94 -0.64 -8.10
CA MET A 13 -18.73 0.21 -8.17
C MET A 13 -18.97 1.58 -8.85
N GLN A 14 -20.12 2.23 -8.64
CA GLN A 14 -20.39 3.52 -9.30
C GLN A 14 -19.47 4.64 -8.79
N LEU A 15 -19.14 5.58 -9.69
CA LEU A 15 -18.39 6.78 -9.35
C LEU A 15 -19.26 7.78 -8.58
N ASN A 16 -18.63 8.51 -7.67
CA ASN A 16 -19.20 9.69 -7.02
C ASN A 16 -19.08 10.93 -7.93
N SER A 17 -19.52 12.08 -7.43
CA SER A 17 -19.45 13.38 -8.14
C SER A 17 -18.02 13.86 -8.44
N GLU A 18 -17.02 13.33 -7.74
CA GLU A 18 -15.59 13.62 -7.99
C GLU A 18 -14.97 12.64 -8.99
N GLY A 19 -15.74 11.71 -9.56
CA GLY A 19 -15.25 10.70 -10.49
C GLY A 19 -14.51 9.54 -9.83
N TYR A 20 -14.69 9.30 -8.52
CA TYR A 20 -14.07 8.19 -7.79
C TYR A 20 -15.10 7.24 -7.19
N CYS A 21 -14.81 5.94 -7.14
CA CYS A 21 -15.63 4.95 -6.44
C CYS A 21 -15.23 4.80 -4.96
N GLY A 22 -14.18 5.48 -4.49
CA GLY A 22 -13.69 5.37 -3.12
C GLY A 22 -12.30 5.99 -2.95
N ASN A 23 -11.70 5.76 -1.78
CA ASN A 23 -10.35 6.23 -1.48
C ASN A 23 -9.34 5.07 -1.52
N ALA A 24 -8.10 5.39 -1.87
CA ALA A 24 -6.94 4.53 -1.68
C ALA A 24 -6.00 5.16 -0.64
N ILE A 25 -5.85 4.52 0.51
CA ILE A 25 -5.01 4.96 1.63
C ILE A 25 -3.65 4.32 1.48
N ILE A 26 -2.60 5.11 1.24
CA ILE A 26 -1.28 4.59 0.87
C ILE A 26 -0.28 5.00 1.94
N PHE A 27 0.17 4.05 2.76
CA PHE A 27 1.24 4.26 3.73
C PHE A 27 2.57 3.83 3.12
N VAL A 28 3.53 4.77 3.07
CA VAL A 28 4.86 4.54 2.50
C VAL A 28 5.92 4.89 3.52
N MET A 29 6.61 3.86 4.02
CA MET A 29 7.70 3.99 4.96
C MET A 29 9.00 3.96 4.16
N TYR A 30 9.55 5.16 3.94
CA TYR A 30 10.80 5.39 3.22
C TYR A 30 11.97 5.57 4.19
N GLU A 31 11.78 6.33 5.26
CA GLU A 31 12.77 6.54 6.31
C GLU A 31 12.32 5.85 7.61
N PHE A 32 13.29 5.30 8.32
CA PHE A 32 13.11 4.70 9.63
C PHE A 32 14.16 5.29 10.60
N THR A 33 13.96 5.18 11.90
CA THR A 33 14.88 5.80 12.88
C THR A 33 16.22 5.09 12.99
N GLU A 34 16.25 3.78 12.78
CA GLU A 34 17.39 2.89 12.96
C GLU A 34 17.65 2.05 11.70
N THR A 35 16.59 1.47 11.13
CA THR A 35 16.60 0.64 9.93
C THR A 35 16.98 1.44 8.68
N LYS A 36 17.70 0.79 7.77
CA LYS A 36 18.11 1.36 6.49
C LYS A 36 16.91 1.89 5.69
N ARG A 37 17.11 3.05 5.05
CA ARG A 37 16.13 3.68 4.16
C ARG A 37 15.64 2.72 3.07
N ARG A 38 14.35 2.80 2.77
CA ARG A 38 13.69 2.05 1.70
C ARG A 38 13.89 2.75 0.34
N GLU A 39 15.10 2.77 -0.20
CA GLU A 39 15.39 3.36 -1.53
C GLU A 39 14.46 2.80 -2.64
N GLY A 40 13.99 3.67 -3.54
CA GLY A 40 12.97 3.33 -4.54
C GLY A 40 11.51 3.43 -4.05
N ALA A 41 11.24 3.57 -2.74
CA ALA A 41 9.86 3.61 -2.24
C ALA A 41 9.05 4.84 -2.70
N LEU A 42 9.72 5.94 -3.04
CA LEU A 42 9.04 7.12 -3.62
C LEU A 42 8.52 6.85 -5.03
N LEU A 43 9.25 6.04 -5.82
CA LEU A 43 8.78 5.63 -7.15
C LEU A 43 7.63 4.63 -7.02
N GLU A 44 7.74 3.69 -6.08
CA GLU A 44 6.64 2.78 -5.73
C GLU A 44 5.37 3.52 -5.31
N CYS A 45 5.51 4.61 -4.54
CA CYS A 45 4.40 5.49 -4.18
C CYS A 45 3.70 6.04 -5.42
N ARG A 46 4.47 6.61 -6.37
CA ARG A 46 3.92 7.18 -7.60
C ARG A 46 3.19 6.12 -8.43
N ASN A 47 3.76 4.94 -8.56
CA ASN A 47 3.15 3.84 -9.30
C ASN A 47 1.85 3.36 -8.63
N LEU A 48 1.79 3.31 -7.29
CA LEU A 48 0.55 2.99 -6.58
C LEU A 48 -0.51 4.09 -6.71
N GLU A 49 -0.11 5.36 -6.66
CA GLU A 49 -1.04 6.46 -6.92
C GLU A 49 -1.61 6.40 -8.35
N GLU A 50 -0.78 6.09 -9.35
CA GLU A 50 -1.23 5.91 -10.73
C GLU A 50 -2.18 4.71 -10.86
N PHE A 51 -1.77 3.56 -10.33
CA PHE A 51 -2.60 2.35 -10.34
C PHE A 51 -3.95 2.59 -9.68
N THR A 52 -3.98 3.21 -8.49
CA THR A 52 -5.24 3.49 -7.78
C THR A 52 -6.12 4.49 -8.52
N ARG A 53 -5.55 5.51 -9.19
CA ARG A 53 -6.31 6.38 -10.09
C ARG A 53 -6.91 5.62 -11.27
N LYS A 54 -6.17 4.67 -11.87
CA LYS A 54 -6.69 3.78 -12.93
C LYS A 54 -7.82 2.86 -12.44
N LEU A 55 -7.87 2.56 -11.14
CA LEU A 55 -9.00 1.89 -10.48
C LEU A 55 -10.14 2.86 -10.09
N PHE A 56 -10.05 4.15 -10.42
CA PHE A 56 -10.98 5.18 -9.96
C PHE A 56 -11.09 5.25 -8.43
N LEU A 57 -9.97 5.05 -7.72
CA LEU A 57 -9.84 5.32 -6.30
C LEU A 57 -8.99 6.57 -6.09
N LYS A 58 -9.41 7.45 -5.19
CA LYS A 58 -8.70 8.71 -4.89
C LYS A 58 -7.50 8.41 -3.98
N PRO A 59 -6.25 8.60 -4.44
CA PRO A 59 -5.08 8.32 -3.60
C PRO A 59 -4.93 9.34 -2.47
N CYS A 60 -4.66 8.84 -1.27
CA CYS A 60 -4.38 9.57 -0.05
C CYS A 60 -3.08 9.01 0.57
N VAL A 61 -1.98 9.74 0.41
CA VAL A 61 -0.63 9.25 0.75
C VAL A 61 -0.17 9.72 2.13
N PHE A 62 0.41 8.79 2.89
CA PHE A 62 1.01 8.99 4.20
C PHE A 62 2.46 8.53 4.17
N MET A 63 3.40 9.47 4.26
CA MET A 63 4.83 9.20 4.23
C MET A 63 5.38 9.06 5.63
N ASN A 64 6.19 8.01 5.87
CA ASN A 64 6.93 7.78 7.11
C ASN A 64 6.05 7.89 8.37
N ALA A 65 4.86 7.30 8.32
CA ALA A 65 3.95 7.31 9.45
C ALA A 65 4.48 6.41 10.58
N THR A 66 4.45 6.93 11.80
CA THR A 66 4.68 6.17 13.03
C THR A 66 3.49 5.25 13.32
N GLU A 67 3.68 4.26 14.19
CA GLU A 67 2.59 3.38 14.65
C GLU A 67 1.37 4.19 15.13
N GLY A 68 1.59 5.21 15.97
CA GLY A 68 0.53 6.04 16.51
C GLY A 68 -0.21 6.86 15.45
N GLU A 69 0.52 7.35 14.44
CA GLU A 69 -0.08 8.08 13.30
C GLU A 69 -0.91 7.15 12.40
N ILE A 70 -0.47 5.91 12.18
CA ILE A 70 -1.24 4.92 11.44
C ILE A 70 -2.53 4.56 12.17
N GLN A 71 -2.45 4.27 13.48
CA GLN A 71 -3.65 3.99 14.29
C GLN A 71 -4.62 5.18 14.28
N MET A 72 -4.10 6.40 14.44
CA MET A 72 -4.90 7.62 14.37
C MET A 72 -5.56 7.75 13.00
N ALA A 73 -4.79 7.64 11.91
CA ALA A 73 -5.33 7.76 10.56
C ALA A 73 -6.41 6.72 10.29
N LEU A 74 -6.17 5.44 10.58
CA LEU A 74 -7.14 4.36 10.36
C LEU A 74 -8.42 4.57 11.18
N ASN A 75 -8.30 4.95 12.46
CA ASN A 75 -9.45 5.28 13.30
C ASN A 75 -10.28 6.43 12.69
N PHE A 76 -9.65 7.56 12.38
CA PHE A 76 -10.35 8.72 11.80
C PHE A 76 -10.93 8.45 10.42
N ILE A 77 -10.28 7.61 9.62
CA ILE A 77 -10.76 7.25 8.29
C ILE A 77 -12.00 6.36 8.38
N ALA A 78 -11.99 5.39 9.30
CA ALA A 78 -13.09 4.45 9.53
C ALA A 78 -14.29 5.10 10.23
N ASN A 79 -14.03 5.95 11.21
CA ASN A 79 -15.01 6.63 12.06
C ASN A 79 -14.77 8.14 12.11
N PRO A 80 -14.99 8.85 10.99
CA PRO A 80 -14.81 10.29 10.97
C PRO A 80 -15.87 10.97 11.86
N PRO A 81 -15.48 11.93 12.72
CA PRO A 81 -16.45 12.79 13.39
C PRO A 81 -17.19 13.64 12.34
N GLU A 82 -18.40 14.09 12.68
CA GLU A 82 -19.21 14.94 11.78
C GLU A 82 -18.50 16.24 11.41
N ILE A 83 -17.76 16.81 12.36
CA ILE A 83 -17.01 18.05 12.20
C ILE A 83 -15.52 17.73 12.30
N ARG A 84 -14.74 18.22 11.33
CA ARG A 84 -13.28 18.10 11.34
C ARG A 84 -12.69 18.78 12.58
N PRO A 85 -12.01 18.05 13.47
CA PRO A 85 -11.27 18.67 14.56
C PRO A 85 -10.07 19.45 14.01
N SER A 86 -9.76 20.60 14.61
CA SER A 86 -8.68 21.49 14.13
C SER A 86 -7.29 20.84 14.11
N PHE A 87 -7.06 19.85 14.98
CA PHE A 87 -5.80 19.11 15.06
C PHE A 87 -5.66 18.02 13.99
N ILE A 88 -6.74 17.67 13.27
CA ILE A 88 -6.68 16.68 12.19
C ILE A 88 -6.18 17.35 10.92
N PRO A 89 -5.02 16.92 10.38
CA PRO A 89 -4.51 17.38 9.10
C PRO A 89 -5.52 17.18 7.97
N GLU A 90 -5.53 18.10 7.00
CA GLU A 90 -6.49 18.06 5.89
C GLU A 90 -6.35 16.79 5.04
N ASN A 91 -5.14 16.27 4.86
CA ASN A 91 -4.92 15.01 4.14
C ASN A 91 -5.56 13.80 4.85
N ILE A 92 -5.57 13.77 6.19
CA ILE A 92 -6.31 12.73 6.95
C ILE A 92 -7.81 12.95 6.79
N TRP A 93 -8.27 14.19 6.87
CA TRP A 93 -9.69 14.50 6.72
C TRP A 93 -10.24 14.11 5.34
N GLN A 94 -9.49 14.34 4.27
CA GLN A 94 -9.86 13.95 2.90
C GLN A 94 -9.83 12.43 2.70
N ALA A 95 -9.02 11.71 3.47
CA ALA A 95 -8.92 10.26 3.43
C ALA A 95 -10.14 9.53 4.02
N ARG A 96 -11.02 10.24 4.75
CA ARG A 96 -12.16 9.63 5.43
C ARG A 96 -13.10 8.84 4.52
N ILE A 97 -13.68 7.78 5.04
CA ILE A 97 -14.71 7.03 4.34
C ILE A 97 -16.01 7.85 4.34
N LEU A 98 -16.61 7.98 3.17
CA LEU A 98 -17.88 8.69 2.97
C LEU A 98 -19.00 7.71 2.60
N PRO A 99 -20.27 8.04 2.88
CA PRO A 99 -21.40 7.17 2.57
C PRO A 99 -21.49 6.73 1.10
N ASN A 100 -21.05 7.60 0.17
CA ASN A 100 -21.05 7.34 -1.27
C ASN A 100 -19.85 6.52 -1.75
N HIS A 101 -18.84 6.26 -0.93
CA HIS A 101 -17.75 5.35 -1.28
C HIS A 101 -18.28 3.94 -1.47
N LYS A 102 -17.82 3.26 -2.51
CA LYS A 102 -18.17 1.89 -2.90
C LYS A 102 -17.07 0.89 -2.56
N ALA A 103 -15.84 1.35 -2.43
CA ALA A 103 -14.69 0.54 -2.09
C ALA A 103 -13.66 1.33 -1.27
N ILE A 104 -12.74 0.61 -0.64
CA ILE A 104 -11.51 1.18 -0.11
C ILE A 104 -10.33 0.30 -0.51
N LEU A 105 -9.20 0.94 -0.78
CA LEU A 105 -7.92 0.26 -0.88
C LEU A 105 -7.00 0.79 0.22
N VAL A 106 -6.31 -0.08 0.93
CA VAL A 106 -5.21 0.28 1.83
C VAL A 106 -3.94 -0.37 1.32
N ALA A 107 -2.94 0.44 0.96
CA ALA A 107 -1.64 -0.03 0.50
C ALA A 107 -0.57 0.28 1.55
N ILE A 108 0.20 -0.75 1.92
CA ILE A 108 1.33 -0.65 2.84
C ILE A 108 2.62 -0.92 2.08
N VAL A 109 3.54 0.03 2.11
CA VAL A 109 4.84 -0.04 1.43
C VAL A 109 5.93 0.15 2.47
N SER A 110 6.44 -0.96 3.00
CA SER A 110 7.40 -0.94 4.11
C SER A 110 8.35 -2.14 4.12
N HIS A 111 9.26 -2.17 5.09
CA HIS A 111 9.87 -3.41 5.57
C HIS A 111 8.84 -4.20 6.38
N GLY A 112 9.08 -5.48 6.60
CA GLY A 112 8.16 -6.31 7.36
C GLY A 112 8.59 -7.77 7.42
N ASN A 113 7.80 -8.54 8.14
CA ASN A 113 7.90 -9.99 8.26
C ASN A 113 6.58 -10.63 7.80
N THR A 114 6.36 -11.90 8.12
CA THR A 114 5.18 -12.66 7.69
C THR A 114 3.85 -11.95 7.97
N ASN A 115 3.66 -11.42 9.19
CA ASN A 115 2.36 -10.98 9.71
C ASN A 115 2.32 -9.51 10.20
N SER A 116 3.41 -8.77 10.00
CA SER A 116 3.49 -7.37 10.39
C SER A 116 4.37 -6.57 9.45
N PHE A 117 4.25 -5.26 9.52
CA PHE A 117 5.11 -4.32 8.81
C PHE A 117 5.76 -3.34 9.79
N LEU A 118 6.94 -2.86 9.42
CA LEU A 118 7.68 -1.90 10.21
C LEU A 118 7.13 -0.49 9.98
N THR A 119 6.95 0.27 11.04
CA THR A 119 6.53 1.68 11.01
C THR A 119 7.76 2.59 11.07
N ALA A 120 7.62 3.89 10.79
CA ALA A 120 8.77 4.79 10.74
C ALA A 120 9.50 4.93 12.09
N ASP A 121 8.82 4.67 13.21
CA ASP A 121 9.38 4.62 14.57
C ASP A 121 9.81 3.20 15.00
N GLU A 122 10.12 2.31 14.04
CA GLU A 122 10.68 0.95 14.24
C GLU A 122 9.76 -0.04 14.96
N LYS A 123 8.49 0.31 15.10
CA LYS A 123 7.52 -0.61 15.70
C LYS A 123 6.92 -1.51 14.65
N LEU A 124 6.72 -2.77 15.00
CA LEU A 124 5.95 -3.71 14.20
C LEU A 124 4.46 -3.45 14.38
N PHE A 125 3.77 -3.16 13.27
CA PHE A 125 2.32 -3.04 13.21
C PHE A 125 1.75 -4.32 12.59
N PRO A 126 0.92 -5.08 13.32
CA PRO A 126 0.30 -6.31 12.80
C PRO A 126 -0.64 -6.04 11.62
N ASP A 127 -0.54 -6.87 10.57
CA ASP A 127 -1.34 -6.71 9.34
C ASP A 127 -2.85 -6.77 9.64
N ASN A 128 -3.27 -7.72 10.50
CA ASN A 128 -4.66 -7.93 10.88
C ASN A 128 -5.28 -6.78 11.69
N LYS A 129 -4.47 -5.87 12.25
CA LYS A 129 -5.01 -4.66 12.90
C LYS A 129 -5.68 -3.75 11.89
N ILE A 130 -5.31 -3.77 10.61
CA ILE A 130 -5.99 -2.99 9.58
C ILE A 130 -7.45 -3.45 9.46
N ASP A 131 -7.68 -4.76 9.47
CA ASP A 131 -9.01 -5.36 9.34
C ASP A 131 -9.91 -4.97 10.51
N LEU A 132 -9.35 -4.83 11.71
CA LEU A 132 -10.08 -4.35 12.90
C LEU A 132 -10.67 -2.95 12.71
N TYR A 133 -9.97 -2.07 12.00
CA TYR A 133 -10.47 -0.72 11.71
C TYR A 133 -11.50 -0.71 10.58
N LEU A 134 -11.49 -1.71 9.69
CA LEU A 134 -12.33 -1.72 8.48
C LEU A 134 -13.47 -2.75 8.52
N ASN A 135 -13.57 -3.55 9.58
CA ASN A 135 -14.66 -4.51 9.75
C ASN A 135 -16.03 -3.81 9.84
N GLU A 136 -17.10 -4.57 9.65
CA GLU A 136 -18.45 -4.00 9.56
C GLU A 136 -18.99 -3.40 10.86
N THR A 137 -18.39 -3.75 11.99
CA THR A 137 -18.77 -3.24 13.31
C THR A 137 -18.14 -1.88 13.54
N TYR A 138 -16.84 -1.76 13.25
CA TYR A 138 -16.06 -0.56 13.47
C TYR A 138 -16.18 0.43 12.32
N CYS A 139 -16.40 -0.02 11.09
CA CYS A 139 -16.64 0.84 9.93
C CYS A 139 -17.95 0.47 9.22
N PRO A 140 -19.12 0.84 9.79
CA PRO A 140 -20.43 0.49 9.22
C PRO A 140 -20.63 1.00 7.79
N LEU A 141 -19.96 2.10 7.41
CA LEU A 141 -20.02 2.65 6.05
C LEU A 141 -19.41 1.70 5.00
N MET A 142 -18.61 0.73 5.39
CA MET A 142 -17.99 -0.27 4.51
C MET A 142 -18.65 -1.66 4.57
N ARG A 143 -19.78 -1.82 5.26
CA ARG A 143 -20.56 -3.05 5.22
C ARG A 143 -21.01 -3.39 3.80
N GLY A 144 -20.77 -4.63 3.34
CA GLY A 144 -21.14 -5.08 2.00
C GLY A 144 -20.33 -4.45 0.87
N LYS A 145 -19.16 -3.86 1.16
CA LYS A 145 -18.31 -3.14 0.20
C LYS A 145 -16.88 -3.69 0.21
N PRO A 146 -16.23 -3.84 -0.95
CA PRO A 146 -14.90 -4.43 -1.04
C PRO A 146 -13.84 -3.57 -0.34
N LYS A 147 -12.98 -4.25 0.43
CA LYS A 147 -11.85 -3.73 1.19
C LYS A 147 -10.59 -4.43 0.67
N ILE A 148 -9.80 -3.71 -0.12
CA ILE A 148 -8.62 -4.25 -0.78
C ILE A 148 -7.40 -3.85 0.03
N ILE A 149 -6.69 -4.82 0.62
CA ILE A 149 -5.49 -4.56 1.41
C ILE A 149 -4.28 -5.05 0.63
N PHE A 150 -3.38 -4.15 0.26
CA PHE A 150 -2.19 -4.44 -0.53
C PHE A 150 -0.93 -4.26 0.32
N PHE A 151 -0.13 -5.31 0.46
CA PHE A 151 1.12 -5.29 1.22
C PHE A 151 2.32 -5.45 0.28
N ASN A 152 3.15 -4.41 0.18
CA ASN A 152 4.48 -4.48 -0.40
C ASN A 152 5.55 -4.50 0.72
N LYS A 153 5.78 -5.68 1.28
CA LYS A 153 6.76 -5.95 2.33
C LYS A 153 7.40 -7.33 2.15
N CYS A 154 8.53 -7.57 2.79
CA CYS A 154 9.09 -8.92 2.92
C CYS A 154 8.22 -9.78 3.85
N ARG A 155 8.24 -11.09 3.66
CA ARG A 155 7.43 -12.06 4.41
C ARG A 155 8.24 -13.24 4.93
N THR A 156 9.54 -13.04 5.12
CA THR A 156 10.41 -13.98 5.83
C THR A 156 10.24 -13.79 7.33
N GLU A 157 10.25 -14.88 8.09
CA GLU A 157 10.32 -14.80 9.55
C GLU A 157 11.64 -14.16 9.96
N ALA A 158 11.64 -13.49 11.11
CA ALA A 158 12.88 -12.99 11.68
C ALA A 158 13.81 -14.17 12.05
N GLU A 159 13.29 -15.34 12.40
CA GLU A 159 14.08 -16.51 12.80
C GLU A 159 14.97 -17.09 11.68
N ASP A 160 14.55 -16.99 10.41
CA ASP A 160 15.39 -17.37 9.26
C ASP A 160 16.58 -16.42 9.02
N VAL A 161 16.65 -15.32 9.77
CA VAL A 161 17.78 -14.38 9.81
C VAL A 161 18.74 -14.69 10.97
N TYR A 162 18.30 -15.46 11.98
CA TYR A 162 19.03 -15.65 13.25
C TYR A 162 19.64 -17.04 13.46
N GLU A 163 19.55 -17.98 12.51
CA GLU A 163 20.06 -19.35 12.67
C GLU A 163 21.61 -19.47 12.75
N THR A 164 22.35 -18.36 12.85
CA THR A 164 23.81 -18.38 13.09
C THR A 164 24.25 -17.92 14.48
N ILE A 165 23.35 -17.67 15.45
CA ILE A 165 23.78 -17.38 16.83
C ILE A 165 22.97 -18.17 17.87
N SER A 166 23.48 -19.37 18.15
CA SER A 166 23.57 -20.03 19.48
C SER A 166 22.34 -20.03 20.42
N THR A 167 21.61 -21.15 20.39
CA THR A 167 21.06 -21.94 21.51
C THR A 167 20.48 -21.26 22.79
N GLN A 168 19.14 -21.40 22.92
CA GLN A 168 18.29 -21.68 24.12
C GLN A 168 17.91 -20.56 25.14
N PRO A 169 16.80 -20.73 25.91
CA PRO A 169 15.49 -21.32 25.58
C PRO A 169 14.26 -20.46 26.01
N ASN A 170 13.12 -20.70 25.36
CA ASN A 170 11.72 -20.47 25.76
C ASN A 170 11.42 -19.53 26.95
N THR A 171 10.69 -18.44 26.70
CA THR A 171 9.64 -17.95 27.64
C THR A 171 8.60 -17.05 26.96
N THR A 172 7.36 -17.54 26.99
CA THR A 172 6.07 -16.81 27.15
C THR A 172 5.71 -15.64 26.23
N SER A 173 4.55 -15.81 25.60
CA SER A 173 3.74 -14.85 24.82
C SER A 173 3.72 -13.43 25.40
N PRO A 174 3.82 -12.37 24.57
CA PRO A 174 3.73 -11.01 25.06
C PRO A 174 2.28 -10.65 25.40
N VAL A 175 2.08 -10.32 26.66
CA VAL A 175 0.87 -9.68 27.20
C VAL A 175 0.77 -8.27 26.61
N PHE A 176 -0.35 -7.98 25.94
CA PHE A 176 -0.65 -6.67 25.35
C PHE A 176 -1.05 -5.66 26.43
N ASP A 177 -0.30 -4.56 26.56
CA ASP A 177 -0.72 -3.39 27.34
C ASP A 177 -1.67 -2.51 26.50
N SER A 178 -2.95 -2.55 26.86
CA SER A 178 -4.07 -1.95 26.15
C SER A 178 -4.81 -0.93 27.04
N ASN A 179 -4.69 0.37 26.72
CA ASN A 179 -5.48 1.43 27.37
C ASN A 179 -6.46 2.15 26.41
N GLY A 180 -6.92 1.48 25.34
CA GLY A 180 -7.93 2.06 24.44
C GLY A 180 -8.76 1.11 23.57
N MET A 181 -8.49 -0.21 23.58
CA MET A 181 -9.15 -1.18 22.68
C MET A 181 -9.81 -2.39 23.39
N ARG A 182 -9.91 -2.35 24.72
CA ARG A 182 -10.34 -3.50 25.54
C ARG A 182 -11.76 -4.03 25.30
N GLU A 183 -12.63 -3.27 24.63
CA GLU A 183 -14.01 -3.72 24.37
C GLU A 183 -14.20 -4.43 23.02
N HIS A 184 -13.24 -4.35 22.09
CA HIS A 184 -13.39 -4.93 20.75
C HIS A 184 -12.51 -6.15 20.46
N GLU A 185 -11.53 -6.47 21.32
CA GLU A 185 -10.70 -7.68 21.17
C GLU A 185 -11.49 -8.99 21.34
N ASN A 186 -12.62 -8.95 22.08
CA ASN A 186 -13.50 -10.12 22.27
C ASN A 186 -14.33 -10.49 21.02
N ASN A 187 -14.31 -9.69 19.96
CA ASN A 187 -15.13 -9.89 18.75
C ASN A 187 -14.38 -10.53 17.57
N PHE A 188 -13.09 -10.90 17.71
CA PHE A 188 -12.38 -11.60 16.62
C PHE A 188 -12.97 -12.99 16.31
N ASN A 189 -13.79 -13.54 17.22
CA ASN A 189 -14.47 -14.82 17.06
C ASN A 189 -15.74 -14.75 16.20
N ASP A 190 -16.27 -13.57 15.89
CA ASP A 190 -17.41 -13.42 14.98
C ASP A 190 -16.90 -13.16 13.56
N SER A 191 -16.62 -14.26 12.85
CA SER A 191 -16.10 -14.24 11.47
C SER A 191 -17.02 -13.49 10.49
N SER A 192 -18.30 -13.29 10.84
CA SER A 192 -19.25 -12.55 9.99
C SER A 192 -18.91 -11.07 9.84
N THR A 193 -18.06 -10.51 10.72
CA THR A 193 -17.66 -9.09 10.67
C THR A 193 -16.49 -8.81 9.71
N PHE A 194 -15.81 -9.85 9.22
CA PHE A 194 -14.62 -9.77 8.36
C PHE A 194 -14.88 -10.15 6.90
N ASN A 195 -16.11 -9.89 6.43
CA ASN A 195 -16.48 -10.08 5.04
C ASN A 195 -16.00 -8.94 4.14
N ASP A 196 -15.94 -9.23 2.84
CA ASP A 196 -15.55 -8.29 1.79
C ASP A 196 -14.10 -7.81 1.84
N PHE A 197 -13.17 -8.64 2.35
CA PHE A 197 -11.73 -8.36 2.31
C PHE A 197 -11.04 -9.14 1.19
N ILE A 198 -10.03 -8.52 0.58
CA ILE A 198 -9.03 -9.23 -0.22
C ILE A 198 -7.64 -8.72 0.12
N HIS A 199 -6.74 -9.62 0.53
CA HIS A 199 -5.37 -9.32 0.91
C HIS A 199 -4.44 -9.75 -0.21
N ILE A 200 -3.66 -8.79 -0.71
CA ILE A 200 -2.74 -8.96 -1.82
C ILE A 200 -1.34 -8.67 -1.30
N TYR A 201 -0.44 -9.65 -1.35
CA TYR A 201 0.96 -9.48 -0.98
C TYR A 201 1.82 -9.43 -2.23
N SER A 202 2.87 -8.61 -2.25
CA SER A 202 3.80 -8.52 -3.40
C SER A 202 4.77 -9.69 -3.50
N CYS A 203 4.82 -10.56 -2.49
CA CYS A 203 5.62 -11.77 -2.46
C CYS A 203 4.89 -12.87 -1.67
N SER A 204 5.27 -14.12 -1.96
CA SER A 204 4.77 -15.29 -1.25
C SER A 204 5.26 -15.30 0.21
N MET A 205 4.53 -16.00 1.08
CA MET A 205 4.98 -16.28 2.44
C MET A 205 6.36 -16.95 2.44
N GLY A 206 7.24 -16.54 3.35
CA GLY A 206 8.62 -17.03 3.46
C GLY A 206 9.58 -16.45 2.43
N THR A 207 9.19 -15.43 1.66
CA THR A 207 10.03 -14.88 0.58
C THR A 207 10.22 -13.37 0.72
N SER A 208 11.30 -12.87 0.10
CA SER A 208 11.65 -11.44 0.12
C SER A 208 11.12 -10.73 -1.13
N SER A 209 10.64 -9.50 -0.95
CA SER A 209 10.24 -8.65 -2.06
C SER A 209 11.44 -7.89 -2.61
N LEU A 210 11.96 -8.30 -3.78
CA LEU A 210 13.03 -7.55 -4.44
C LEU A 210 12.64 -6.11 -4.77
N ARG A 211 13.66 -5.26 -4.72
CA ARG A 211 13.52 -3.88 -5.10
C ARG A 211 14.83 -3.34 -5.64
N SER A 212 14.74 -2.57 -6.72
CA SER A 212 15.82 -1.70 -7.15
C SER A 212 15.73 -0.37 -6.44
N LYS A 213 16.89 0.14 -6.02
CA LYS A 213 17.05 1.49 -5.47
C LYS A 213 16.63 2.57 -6.47
N ILE A 214 16.70 2.27 -7.77
CA ILE A 214 16.47 3.18 -8.88
C ILE A 214 15.07 2.96 -9.47
N THR A 215 14.69 1.71 -9.73
CA THR A 215 13.47 1.36 -10.47
C THR A 215 12.32 0.86 -9.59
N GLY A 216 12.52 0.79 -8.27
CA GLY A 216 11.50 0.33 -7.32
C GLY A 216 11.25 -1.18 -7.36
N SER A 217 10.15 -1.63 -6.75
CA SER A 217 9.69 -3.01 -6.84
C SER A 217 9.22 -3.33 -8.25
N LEU A 218 9.65 -4.49 -8.76
CA LEU A 218 9.21 -5.00 -10.07
C LEU A 218 7.68 -5.15 -10.14
N ILE A 219 7.05 -5.53 -9.02
CA ILE A 219 5.60 -5.68 -8.91
C ILE A 219 4.93 -4.30 -9.03
N LEU A 220 5.31 -3.35 -8.18
CA LEU A 220 4.63 -2.05 -8.15
C LEU A 220 4.88 -1.24 -9.42
N SER A 221 6.08 -1.33 -10.00
CA SER A 221 6.40 -0.66 -11.27
C SER A 221 5.66 -1.25 -12.48
N ALA A 222 5.20 -2.50 -12.41
CA ALA A 222 4.44 -3.11 -13.51
C ALA A 222 2.91 -2.94 -13.37
N LEU A 223 2.40 -2.71 -12.16
CA LEU A 223 0.95 -2.70 -11.88
C LEU A 223 0.14 -1.75 -12.78
N PRO A 224 0.51 -0.46 -12.93
CA PRO A 224 -0.29 0.48 -13.72
C PRO A 224 -0.42 0.08 -15.18
N ASP A 225 0.67 -0.34 -15.82
CA ASP A 225 0.70 -0.70 -17.24
C ASP A 225 0.01 -2.04 -17.50
N GLU A 226 0.21 -3.01 -16.62
CA GLU A 226 -0.42 -4.31 -16.75
C GLU A 226 -1.94 -4.23 -16.53
N TYR A 227 -2.40 -3.38 -15.61
CA TYR A 227 -3.82 -3.12 -15.44
C TYR A 227 -4.44 -2.41 -16.64
N GLU A 228 -3.72 -1.44 -17.20
CA GLU A 228 -4.11 -0.74 -18.43
C GLU A 228 -4.34 -1.71 -19.59
N LEU A 229 -3.40 -2.63 -19.78
CA LEU A 229 -3.38 -3.56 -20.91
C LEU A 229 -4.32 -4.77 -20.74
N TYR A 230 -4.49 -5.26 -19.51
CA TYR A 230 -5.13 -6.57 -19.27
C TYR A 230 -6.21 -6.56 -18.18
N GLY A 231 -6.40 -5.45 -17.47
CA GLY A 231 -7.26 -5.37 -16.30
C GLY A 231 -8.57 -4.61 -16.49
N ARG A 232 -8.61 -3.59 -17.35
CA ARG A 232 -9.76 -2.66 -17.47
C ARG A 232 -11.13 -3.30 -17.75
N ASP A 233 -11.15 -4.41 -18.47
CA ASP A 233 -12.37 -5.12 -18.86
C ASP A 233 -12.58 -6.42 -18.09
N LYS A 234 -11.77 -6.66 -17.05
CA LYS A 234 -11.78 -7.89 -16.27
C LYS A 234 -12.33 -7.65 -14.87
N GLU A 235 -12.90 -8.71 -14.33
CA GLU A 235 -13.10 -8.81 -12.88
C GLU A 235 -11.73 -8.74 -12.17
N PHE A 236 -11.68 -8.08 -11.01
CA PHE A 236 -10.42 -7.73 -10.37
C PHE A 236 -9.57 -8.95 -9.97
N ARG A 237 -10.14 -10.02 -9.41
CA ARG A 237 -9.38 -11.26 -9.14
C ARG A 237 -8.84 -11.87 -10.42
N LYS A 238 -9.60 -11.83 -11.52
CA LYS A 238 -9.13 -12.31 -12.81
C LYS A 238 -7.93 -11.49 -13.31
N PHE A 239 -7.96 -10.18 -13.14
CA PHE A 239 -6.80 -9.33 -13.39
C PHE A 239 -5.61 -9.74 -12.51
N LEU A 240 -5.79 -9.92 -11.21
CA LEU A 240 -4.71 -10.34 -10.30
C LEU A 240 -4.10 -11.69 -10.73
N GLN A 241 -4.91 -12.65 -11.19
CA GLN A 241 -4.40 -13.92 -11.72
C GLN A 241 -3.55 -13.72 -12.99
N ILE A 242 -4.02 -12.91 -13.94
CA ILE A 242 -3.30 -12.60 -15.18
C ILE A 242 -1.98 -11.90 -14.84
N PHE A 243 -2.03 -10.88 -13.97
CA PHE A 243 -0.87 -10.15 -13.52
C PHE A 243 0.15 -11.08 -12.85
N ARG A 244 -0.28 -11.95 -11.94
CA ARG A 244 0.54 -12.99 -11.30
C ARG A 244 1.30 -13.82 -12.33
N THR A 245 0.60 -14.42 -13.30
CA THR A 245 1.23 -15.25 -14.34
C THR A 245 2.26 -14.46 -15.15
N ARG A 246 1.95 -13.21 -15.50
CA ARG A 246 2.86 -12.37 -16.29
C ARG A 246 4.09 -11.94 -15.51
N MET A 247 3.95 -11.65 -14.22
CA MET A 247 5.08 -11.33 -13.35
C MET A 247 6.01 -12.52 -13.19
N ILE A 248 5.49 -13.74 -13.02
CA ILE A 248 6.32 -14.96 -12.99
C ILE A 248 7.15 -15.10 -14.27
N ILE A 249 6.55 -14.89 -15.44
CA ILE A 249 7.27 -14.95 -16.72
C ILE A 249 8.36 -13.87 -16.80
N LYS A 250 8.06 -12.63 -16.41
CA LYS A 250 9.03 -11.52 -16.39
C LYS A 250 10.20 -11.80 -15.44
N VAL A 251 9.91 -12.29 -14.24
CA VAL A 251 10.92 -12.66 -13.24
C VAL A 251 11.79 -13.80 -13.75
N ASN A 252 11.19 -14.88 -14.28
CA ASN A 252 11.95 -16.02 -14.80
C ASN A 252 12.90 -15.62 -15.93
N LYS A 253 12.47 -14.76 -16.87
CA LYS A 253 13.36 -14.21 -17.91
C LYS A 253 14.53 -13.44 -17.31
N LYS A 254 14.30 -12.68 -16.24
CA LYS A 254 15.35 -11.94 -15.55
C LYS A 254 16.32 -12.87 -14.81
N VAL A 255 15.81 -13.88 -14.11
CA VAL A 255 16.62 -14.89 -13.41
C VAL A 255 17.49 -15.67 -14.40
N GLN A 256 16.97 -16.04 -15.57
CA GLN A 256 17.76 -16.69 -16.63
C GLN A 256 18.93 -15.82 -17.10
N ASN A 257 18.72 -14.51 -17.22
CA ASN A 257 19.76 -13.57 -17.62
C ASN A 257 20.72 -13.22 -16.47
N GLU A 258 20.28 -13.37 -15.22
CA GLU A 258 21.01 -12.98 -14.01
C GLU A 258 20.84 -14.04 -12.89
N PRO A 259 21.64 -15.12 -12.89
CA PRO A 259 21.46 -16.29 -11.99
C PRO A 259 21.52 -15.98 -10.49
N LYS A 260 22.09 -14.82 -10.10
CA LYS A 260 22.08 -14.31 -8.72
C LYS A 260 20.68 -14.12 -8.13
N PHE A 261 19.64 -14.12 -8.97
CA PHE A 261 18.24 -14.04 -8.56
C PHE A 261 17.52 -15.40 -8.51
N ALA A 262 18.22 -16.54 -8.54
CA ALA A 262 17.61 -17.88 -8.60
C ALA A 262 16.62 -18.18 -7.45
N ASN A 263 16.83 -17.60 -6.26
CA ASN A 263 15.95 -17.78 -5.09
C ASN A 263 14.83 -16.73 -4.99
N VAL A 264 14.57 -15.98 -6.07
CA VAL A 264 13.61 -14.89 -6.06
C VAL A 264 12.25 -15.38 -6.57
N THR A 265 11.28 -15.40 -5.68
CA THR A 265 9.86 -15.59 -6.00
C THR A 265 9.12 -14.27 -5.82
N GLN A 266 9.19 -13.41 -6.85
CA GLN A 266 8.36 -12.20 -6.92
C GLN A 266 7.10 -12.45 -7.72
N CYS A 267 6.01 -12.60 -7.00
CA CYS A 267 4.69 -12.70 -7.58
C CYS A 267 3.67 -12.22 -6.55
N ILE A 268 2.59 -11.60 -7.01
CA ILE A 268 1.51 -11.29 -6.09
C ILE A 268 0.85 -12.58 -5.59
N THR A 269 0.53 -12.63 -4.31
CA THR A 269 -0.29 -13.70 -3.73
C THR A 269 -1.55 -13.10 -3.12
N THR A 270 -2.65 -13.85 -3.26
CA THR A 270 -3.92 -13.56 -2.58
C THR A 270 -4.10 -14.64 -1.52
N GLU A 271 -4.15 -14.26 -0.24
CA GLU A 271 -4.15 -15.24 0.87
C GLU A 271 -5.35 -15.13 1.79
N HIS A 272 -5.98 -13.97 1.86
CA HIS A 272 -7.27 -13.81 2.51
C HIS A 272 -8.22 -13.18 1.50
N ASP A 273 -9.24 -13.92 1.09
CA ASP A 273 -10.23 -13.48 0.13
C ASP A 273 -11.62 -13.88 0.63
N SER A 274 -12.29 -12.93 1.26
CA SER A 274 -13.66 -13.04 1.77
C SER A 274 -14.64 -12.20 0.97
N LEU A 275 -14.30 -11.79 -0.28
CA LEU A 275 -15.25 -11.03 -1.09
C LEU A 275 -16.43 -11.90 -1.50
N LEU A 276 -17.63 -11.40 -1.20
CA LEU A 276 -18.90 -12.04 -1.49
C LEU A 276 -19.36 -11.81 -2.94
N GLY A 277 -18.73 -10.88 -3.65
CA GLY A 277 -19.05 -10.56 -5.03
C GLY A 277 -17.83 -10.28 -5.92
N ASP A 278 -18.12 -10.07 -7.19
CA ASP A 278 -17.15 -9.71 -8.23
C ASP A 278 -16.94 -8.20 -8.24
N ILE A 279 -15.67 -7.78 -8.28
CA ILE A 279 -15.29 -6.36 -8.39
C ILE A 279 -15.00 -6.07 -9.87
N TYR A 280 -15.80 -5.19 -10.45
CA TYR A 280 -15.52 -4.58 -11.75
C TYR A 280 -15.32 -3.09 -11.53
N PHE A 281 -14.10 -2.62 -11.71
CA PHE A 281 -13.84 -1.19 -11.63
C PHE A 281 -14.43 -0.47 -12.85
N PRO A 282 -14.86 0.80 -12.69
CA PRO A 282 -15.39 1.59 -13.80
C PRO A 282 -14.41 1.67 -14.97
N GLN A 283 -14.97 1.80 -16.16
CA GLN A 283 -14.20 2.14 -17.35
C GLN A 283 -14.34 3.64 -17.59
N ALA A 284 -13.26 4.30 -17.98
CA ALA A 284 -13.38 5.64 -18.55
C ALA A 284 -14.28 5.52 -19.79
N GLY A 285 -15.39 6.26 -19.83
CA GLY A 285 -16.12 6.42 -21.09
C GLY A 285 -15.20 7.02 -22.16
N PRO A 286 -15.54 6.92 -23.46
CA PRO A 286 -14.88 7.76 -24.46
C PRO A 286 -15.01 9.20 -23.98
N MET A 287 -13.89 9.90 -23.82
CA MET A 287 -13.91 11.32 -23.47
C MET A 287 -14.70 12.04 -24.56
N THR A 288 -15.92 12.48 -24.23
CA THR A 288 -16.68 13.35 -25.10
C THR A 288 -15.91 14.66 -25.17
N GLY A 289 -15.46 15.03 -26.37
CA GLY A 289 -14.45 16.07 -26.63
C GLY A 289 -14.85 17.51 -26.31
N SER A 290 -15.34 17.79 -25.10
CA SER A 290 -15.48 19.15 -24.55
C SER A 290 -14.50 19.48 -23.44
N ASP A 291 -13.76 18.49 -22.92
CA ASP A 291 -12.79 18.70 -21.82
C ASP A 291 -11.32 18.66 -22.31
N CYS A 292 -11.12 18.59 -23.63
CA CYS A 292 -9.81 18.42 -24.27
C CYS A 292 -9.03 19.74 -24.52
N GLU A 293 -9.42 20.88 -23.97
CA GLU A 293 -8.72 22.17 -24.19
C GLU A 293 -7.72 22.56 -23.08
N SER A 294 -7.22 21.63 -22.25
CA SER A 294 -6.22 22.02 -21.24
C SER A 294 -5.07 21.04 -20.97
N LEU A 295 -4.87 20.02 -21.80
CA LEU A 295 -3.76 19.07 -21.61
C LEU A 295 -2.84 18.88 -22.83
N GLU A 296 -3.02 19.64 -23.91
CA GLU A 296 -2.09 19.62 -25.05
C GLU A 296 -1.22 20.88 -25.04
N GLU A 297 -0.09 20.80 -24.33
CA GLU A 297 1.20 21.39 -24.69
C GLU A 297 2.23 21.01 -23.61
N MET A 298 2.67 19.75 -23.66
CA MET A 298 4.00 19.39 -23.19
C MET A 298 4.56 18.45 -24.24
N GLU A 299 5.28 19.03 -25.21
CA GLU A 299 6.03 18.31 -26.23
C GLU A 299 6.90 17.24 -25.56
N VAL A 300 6.56 15.98 -25.82
CA VAL A 300 7.42 14.84 -25.53
C VAL A 300 8.42 14.75 -26.67
N GLU A 301 9.61 15.29 -26.47
CA GLU A 301 10.75 14.89 -27.31
C GLU A 301 11.00 13.39 -27.12
N HIS A 302 11.00 12.67 -28.25
CA HIS A 302 11.20 11.23 -28.38
C HIS A 302 12.63 10.77 -27.99
N PRO A 303 12.90 9.46 -28.11
CA PRO A 303 13.25 8.56 -27.01
C PRO A 303 14.75 8.66 -26.63
N VAL A 304 15.05 8.82 -25.35
CA VAL A 304 16.42 8.55 -24.90
C VAL A 304 16.61 7.04 -24.90
N ASP A 305 17.46 6.56 -25.80
CA ASP A 305 18.04 5.22 -25.76
C ASP A 305 18.46 4.92 -24.32
N LEU A 306 17.72 4.01 -23.66
CA LEU A 306 18.03 3.48 -22.33
C LEU A 306 19.29 2.62 -22.44
N ILE A 307 20.44 3.28 -22.47
CA ILE A 307 21.71 2.68 -22.08
C ILE A 307 21.56 2.32 -20.61
N CYS A 308 21.25 1.05 -20.35
CA CYS A 308 21.23 0.43 -19.04
C CYS A 308 22.60 0.61 -18.36
N PRO A 309 22.74 1.50 -17.36
CA PRO A 309 23.94 1.50 -16.54
C PRO A 309 23.77 0.35 -15.56
N LYS A 310 24.55 -0.72 -15.73
CA LYS A 310 24.69 -1.89 -14.81
C LYS A 310 24.15 -1.58 -13.40
N GLU A 311 22.88 -1.93 -13.19
CA GLU A 311 22.13 -1.49 -12.02
C GLU A 311 22.54 -2.29 -10.76
N LEU A 312 22.77 -1.57 -9.67
CA LEU A 312 23.00 -2.11 -8.33
C LEU A 312 21.65 -2.58 -7.74
N TRP A 313 21.30 -3.83 -8.03
CA TRP A 313 20.22 -4.55 -7.34
C TRP A 313 20.77 -5.08 -6.02
N GLU A 314 20.23 -4.63 -4.89
CA GLU A 314 20.51 -5.24 -3.58
C GLU A 314 19.44 -6.29 -3.29
N ILE A 315 19.90 -7.50 -2.96
CA ILE A 315 19.11 -8.41 -2.11
C ILE A 315 19.21 -7.79 -0.72
N SER A 316 18.08 -7.52 -0.06
CA SER A 316 18.11 -7.12 1.35
C SER A 316 18.75 -8.27 2.14
N ASP A 317 20.00 -8.08 2.55
CA ASP A 317 20.83 -9.10 3.17
C ASP A 317 20.40 -9.28 4.64
N PRO A 318 20.07 -10.50 5.08
CA PRO A 318 19.81 -10.84 6.49
C PRO A 318 20.94 -10.45 7.47
N SER A 319 22.15 -10.11 7.00
CA SER A 319 23.25 -9.70 7.87
C SER A 319 23.28 -8.20 8.23
N ASP A 320 22.44 -7.36 7.60
CA ASP A 320 22.37 -5.90 7.85
C ASP A 320 21.70 -5.53 9.20
N TYR A 321 21.28 -6.52 10.02
CA TYR A 321 20.46 -6.34 11.23
C TYR A 321 21.22 -6.42 12.58
N ALA A 322 22.57 -6.40 12.58
CA ALA A 322 23.35 -6.36 13.81
C ALA A 322 23.55 -4.90 14.28
N MET A 323 22.84 -4.48 15.34
CA MET A 323 22.98 -3.15 15.93
C MET A 323 24.08 -3.11 16.98
N ASP A 324 25.00 -2.15 16.85
CA ASP A 324 25.82 -1.64 17.95
C ASP A 324 25.02 -0.58 18.72
N SER A 325 24.91 -0.78 20.03
CA SER A 325 24.16 0.03 20.96
C SER A 325 24.96 1.23 21.46
N GLU A 326 24.52 2.47 21.19
CA GLU A 326 24.77 3.60 22.09
C GLU A 326 23.73 4.74 21.92
N ILE A 327 23.20 5.17 23.06
CA ILE A 327 22.01 6.00 23.29
C ILE A 327 22.28 7.49 23.02
N MET A 328 21.37 8.26 22.38
CA MET A 328 21.33 9.75 22.49
C MET A 328 19.94 10.40 22.22
N PRO A 329 19.66 11.62 22.77
CA PRO A 329 18.35 11.97 23.32
C PRO A 329 17.52 13.10 22.63
N LYS A 330 16.20 13.06 22.90
CA LYS A 330 15.11 14.09 22.99
C LYS A 330 15.16 15.48 22.29
N SER A 331 16.07 15.81 21.37
CA SER A 331 16.07 17.11 20.65
C SER A 331 15.29 17.16 19.32
N ASN A 332 14.57 16.09 18.94
CA ASN A 332 14.03 15.94 17.58
C ASN A 332 12.71 16.68 17.28
N ARG A 333 11.96 17.16 18.28
CA ARG A 333 10.70 17.90 18.03
C ARG A 333 10.89 19.28 17.40
N LEU A 334 11.97 20.00 17.71
CA LEU A 334 12.23 21.33 17.14
C LEU A 334 12.91 21.25 15.76
N GLN A 335 13.66 20.18 15.48
CA GLN A 335 14.18 19.90 14.14
C GLN A 335 13.07 19.52 13.16
N PHE A 336 12.02 18.82 13.63
CA PHE A 336 10.84 18.43 12.85
C PHE A 336 10.08 19.65 12.28
N PHE A 337 9.72 20.64 13.11
CA PHE A 337 9.04 21.85 12.62
C PHE A 337 9.92 22.69 11.68
N ARG A 338 11.25 22.68 11.87
CA ARG A 338 12.18 23.35 10.95
C ARG A 338 12.25 22.64 9.58
N ARG A 339 12.16 21.31 9.53
CA ARG A 339 12.21 20.52 8.28
C ARG A 339 10.93 20.61 7.47
N ILE A 340 9.75 20.57 8.12
CA ILE A 340 8.45 20.80 7.44
C ILE A 340 8.38 22.22 6.86
N LYS A 341 8.81 23.24 7.62
CA LYS A 341 8.81 24.63 7.14
C LYS A 341 9.79 24.86 5.99
N MET A 342 10.89 24.11 5.92
CA MET A 342 11.82 24.11 4.79
C MET A 342 11.22 23.45 3.54
N TYR A 343 10.51 22.34 3.70
CA TYR A 343 9.90 21.61 2.60
C TYR A 343 8.76 22.41 1.93
N VAL A 344 7.90 23.03 2.72
CA VAL A 344 6.84 23.93 2.23
C VAL A 344 7.44 25.13 1.48
N ARG A 345 8.54 25.73 1.98
CA ARG A 345 9.24 26.82 1.27
C ARG A 345 9.90 26.39 -0.04
N ARG A 346 10.36 25.15 -0.16
CA ARG A 346 10.90 24.61 -1.42
C ARG A 346 9.79 24.37 -2.46
N ILE A 347 8.64 23.86 -2.03
CA ILE A 347 7.46 23.70 -2.90
C ILE A 347 6.98 25.06 -3.41
N PHE A 348 6.88 26.08 -2.55
CA PHE A 348 6.49 27.43 -2.99
C PHE A 348 7.52 28.12 -3.90
N LYS A 349 8.82 27.79 -3.79
CA LYS A 349 9.85 28.28 -4.71
C LYS A 349 9.83 27.57 -6.08
N LEU A 350 9.44 26.31 -6.12
CA LEU A 350 9.33 25.53 -7.38
C LEU A 350 8.05 25.87 -8.16
N LEU A 351 7.02 26.40 -7.49
CA LEU A 351 5.74 26.74 -8.13
C LEU A 351 5.70 28.13 -8.78
N GLY A 352 6.73 28.96 -8.62
CA GLY A 352 6.80 30.31 -9.20
C GLY A 352 5.63 31.23 -8.80
N PRO A 353 5.76 32.57 -8.94
CA PRO A 353 4.60 33.42 -8.86
C PRO A 353 3.76 33.23 -10.13
N LYS A 354 2.55 32.66 -10.01
CA LYS A 354 1.52 32.83 -11.05
C LYS A 354 1.23 34.32 -11.16
N THR A 355 1.68 34.93 -12.25
CA THR A 355 1.26 36.26 -12.66
C THR A 355 -0.25 36.27 -12.79
N ARG A 356 -0.90 37.16 -12.03
CA ARG A 356 -2.27 37.58 -12.29
C ARG A 356 -2.23 38.49 -13.51
N GLU A 357 -2.86 38.06 -14.59
CA GLU A 357 -3.55 38.95 -15.54
C GLU A 357 -5.02 38.55 -15.55
#